data_AF-A0A1S1R1Q4-F1
#
_entry.id   AF-A0A1S1R1Q4-F1
#
_cell.length_a   1.000
_cell.length_b   1.000
_cell.length_c   1.000
_cell.angle_alpha   90.00
_cell.angle_beta   90.00
_cell.angle_gamma   90.00
#
_symmetry.space_group_name_H-M   'P 1'
#
loop_
_entity.id
_entity.type
_entity.pdbx_description
1 polymer ?
#
loop_
_entity_poly.entity_id
_entity_poly.type
_entity_poly.pdbx_seq_one_letter_code
_entity_poly.pdbx_strand_id
1 'polypeptide(L)'
;MSRHDPALARALAVACRQKGALTRVQARCAGLTDHRLHQLVQNEDWLNPVQGGYVVPTCDTYLGRCQAALLVLPCATLCGLTAARLHEFPTLPPCSDDEPIHLLLPPGSSRRRNKGVVLWYDAMSAEQQEQVHGLRATSAARTLVDLLASGSRDTAASLLDHAAEGGLVAPEELDELRGALDTQPEATRPDPVRPDT
;
A
#
# COMPACT_ATOMS: atom_id res chain seq x y z
N MET A 1 35.87 15.77 -6.99
CA MET A 1 36.15 14.32 -7.08
C MET A 1 35.56 13.65 -5.85
N SER A 2 34.24 13.38 -5.86
CA SER A 2 33.56 12.81 -4.69
C SER A 2 34.04 11.38 -4.45
N ARG A 3 34.57 11.15 -3.24
CA ARG A 3 34.91 9.83 -2.73
C ARG A 3 33.70 8.92 -2.95
N HIS A 4 33.94 7.77 -3.58
CA HIS A 4 32.99 6.67 -3.62
C HIS A 4 32.51 6.44 -2.17
N ASP A 5 31.24 6.73 -1.88
CA ASP A 5 30.67 6.52 -0.56
C ASP A 5 30.25 5.04 -0.47
N PRO A 6 31.05 4.16 0.15
CA PRO A 6 30.76 2.74 0.17
C PRO A 6 29.49 2.43 0.97
N ALA A 7 29.11 3.28 1.93
CA ALA A 7 27.89 3.09 2.70
C ALA A 7 26.66 3.37 1.84
N LEU A 8 26.69 4.46 1.06
CA LEU A 8 25.65 4.76 0.09
C LEU A 8 25.54 3.64 -0.95
N ALA A 9 26.66 3.18 -1.52
CA ALA A 9 26.66 2.09 -2.50
C ALA A 9 26.03 0.80 -1.94
N ARG A 10 26.37 0.42 -0.70
CA ARG A 10 25.75 -0.73 -0.03
C ARG A 10 24.25 -0.54 0.22
N ALA A 11 23.83 0.65 0.64
CA ALA A 11 22.43 0.95 0.89
C ALA A 11 21.61 0.89 -0.41
N LEU A 12 22.13 1.45 -1.50
CA LEU A 12 21.53 1.35 -2.84
C LEU A 12 21.41 -0.12 -3.29
N ALA A 13 22.44 -0.94 -3.06
CA ALA A 13 22.38 -2.36 -3.38
C ALA A 13 21.29 -3.12 -2.60
N VAL A 14 21.05 -2.77 -1.33
CA VAL A 14 19.91 -3.30 -0.56
C VAL A 14 18.59 -2.84 -1.17
N ALA A 15 18.47 -1.54 -1.47
CA ALA A 15 17.28 -0.94 -2.06
C ALA A 15 16.90 -1.64 -3.38
N CYS A 16 17.86 -1.82 -4.30
CA CYS A 16 17.63 -2.49 -5.59
C CYS A 16 17.02 -3.89 -5.44
N ARG A 17 17.43 -4.66 -4.42
CA ARG A 17 16.86 -6.00 -4.16
C ARG A 17 15.45 -5.97 -3.57
N GLN A 18 15.03 -4.81 -3.09
CA GLN A 18 13.77 -4.59 -2.39
C GLN A 18 12.97 -3.50 -3.13
N LYS A 19 12.95 -3.54 -4.47
CA LYS A 19 12.14 -2.63 -5.31
C LYS A 19 12.39 -1.14 -5.05
N GLY A 20 13.64 -0.78 -4.76
CA GLY A 20 14.03 0.58 -4.40
C GLY A 20 13.78 0.95 -2.93
N ALA A 21 13.26 0.05 -2.11
CA ALA A 21 12.92 0.33 -0.71
C ALA A 21 13.97 -0.19 0.28
N LEU A 22 14.10 0.48 1.42
CA LEU A 22 14.84 -0.01 2.57
C LEU A 22 14.34 0.63 3.87
N THR A 23 14.66 0.02 4.99
CA THR A 23 14.38 0.56 6.33
C THR A 23 15.54 1.37 6.87
N ARG A 24 15.26 2.22 7.86
CA ARG A 24 16.30 2.92 8.64
C ARG A 24 17.34 1.97 9.20
N VAL A 25 16.90 0.81 9.70
CA VAL A 25 17.79 -0.22 10.27
C VAL A 25 18.73 -0.75 9.19
N GLN A 26 18.22 -1.11 8.01
CA GLN A 26 19.05 -1.58 6.90
C GLN A 26 20.03 -0.52 6.41
N ALA A 27 19.60 0.75 6.31
CA ALA A 27 20.49 1.85 5.95
C ALA A 27 21.63 2.02 6.96
N ARG A 28 21.34 1.95 8.25
CA ARG A 28 22.36 1.98 9.31
C ARG A 28 23.29 0.78 9.26
N CYS A 29 22.77 -0.42 9.02
CA CYS A 29 23.59 -1.62 8.81
C CYS A 29 24.51 -1.48 7.58
N ALA A 30 24.11 -0.74 6.55
CA ALA A 30 24.96 -0.42 5.40
C ALA A 30 26.04 0.64 5.72
N GLY A 31 25.92 1.33 6.86
CA GLY A 31 26.87 2.34 7.35
C GLY A 31 26.41 3.79 7.16
N LEU A 32 25.16 4.03 6.72
CA LEU A 32 24.63 5.39 6.65
C LEU A 32 24.29 5.92 8.05
N THR A 33 24.64 7.17 8.30
CA THR A 33 24.25 7.87 9.52
C THR A 33 22.83 8.43 9.39
N ASP A 34 22.17 8.64 10.53
CA ASP A 34 20.83 9.26 10.54
C ASP A 34 20.86 10.68 9.96
N HIS A 35 21.94 11.43 10.19
CA HIS A 35 22.15 12.74 9.58
C HIS A 35 22.22 12.65 8.05
N ARG A 36 22.94 11.67 7.51
CA ARG A 36 23.04 11.49 6.06
C ARG A 36 21.71 11.06 5.44
N LEU A 37 20.96 10.17 6.10
CA LEU A 37 19.60 9.81 5.68
C LEU A 37 18.68 11.03 5.67
N HIS A 38 18.75 11.87 6.71
CA HIS A 38 17.94 13.09 6.77
C HIS A 38 18.30 14.05 5.65
N GLN A 39 19.59 14.26 5.35
CA GLN A 39 20.04 15.06 4.21
C GLN A 39 19.51 14.51 2.87
N LEU A 40 19.60 13.20 2.63
CA LEU A 40 19.11 12.58 1.40
C LEU A 40 17.60 12.79 1.19
N VAL A 41 16.82 12.76 2.28
CA VAL A 41 15.38 13.02 2.22
C VAL A 41 15.07 14.51 2.06
N GLN A 42 15.80 15.38 2.74
CA GLN A 42 15.61 16.84 2.64
C GLN A 42 15.97 17.38 1.25
N ASN A 43 16.94 16.76 0.59
CA ASN A 43 17.36 17.13 -0.77
C ASN A 43 16.49 16.47 -1.85
N GLU A 44 15.43 15.74 -1.47
CA GLU A 44 14.54 15.01 -2.38
C GLU A 44 15.23 13.91 -3.20
N ASP A 45 16.48 13.55 -2.87
CA ASP A 45 17.18 12.43 -3.49
C ASP A 45 16.48 11.10 -3.16
N TRP A 46 15.95 10.98 -1.94
CA TRP A 46 15.26 9.81 -1.41
C TRP A 46 13.89 10.21 -0.84
N LEU A 47 12.90 9.33 -0.95
CA LEU A 47 11.57 9.53 -0.39
C LEU A 47 11.44 8.82 0.96
N ASN A 48 10.58 9.35 1.83
CA ASN A 48 10.22 8.74 3.12
C ASN A 48 8.69 8.61 3.20
N PRO A 49 8.12 7.65 2.44
CA PRO A 49 6.67 7.52 2.33
C PRO A 49 6.03 6.97 3.59
N VAL A 50 6.80 6.28 4.43
CA VAL A 50 6.35 5.69 5.69
C VAL A 50 7.41 5.88 6.76
N GLN A 51 7.04 6.22 8.01
CA GLN A 51 8.05 6.45 9.05
C GLN A 51 8.92 5.21 9.24
N GLY A 52 10.23 5.38 9.03
CA GLY A 52 11.24 4.33 9.17
C GLY A 52 11.50 3.52 7.90
N GLY A 53 10.74 3.76 6.82
CA GLY A 53 10.96 3.23 5.48
C GLY A 53 11.34 4.33 4.51
N TYR A 54 12.23 4.01 3.58
CA TYR A 54 12.78 4.93 2.59
C TYR A 54 12.69 4.30 1.21
N VAL A 55 12.49 5.15 0.20
CA VAL A 55 12.49 4.75 -1.21
C VAL A 55 13.56 5.54 -1.94
N VAL A 56 14.44 4.81 -2.61
CA VAL A 56 15.40 5.36 -3.55
C VAL A 56 14.71 5.37 -4.92
N PRO A 57 14.51 6.54 -5.56
CA PRO A 57 13.81 6.70 -6.84
C PRO A 57 14.68 6.19 -8.01
N THR A 58 15.02 4.91 -7.96
CA THR A 58 15.81 4.18 -8.97
C THR A 58 14.96 3.17 -9.74
N CYS A 59 13.73 2.94 -9.29
CA CYS A 59 12.77 1.96 -9.81
C CYS A 59 11.36 2.57 -9.76
N ASP A 60 10.34 1.74 -9.99
CA ASP A 60 8.94 2.10 -9.75
C ASP A 60 8.72 2.63 -8.32
N THR A 61 8.43 3.92 -8.22
CA THR A 61 8.25 4.61 -6.94
C THR A 61 7.07 4.04 -6.16
N TYR A 62 5.97 3.68 -6.81
CA TYR A 62 4.77 3.18 -6.13
C TYR A 62 5.02 1.80 -5.50
N LEU A 63 5.64 0.88 -6.26
CA LEU A 63 6.05 -0.42 -5.72
C LEU A 63 7.08 -0.28 -4.60
N GLY A 64 8.00 0.68 -4.71
CA GLY A 64 8.94 1.01 -3.64
C GLY A 64 8.23 1.47 -2.37
N ARG A 65 7.21 2.33 -2.47
CA ARG A 65 6.41 2.79 -1.32
C ARG A 65 5.70 1.63 -0.63
N CYS A 66 5.07 0.75 -1.41
CA CYS A 66 4.41 -0.45 -0.89
C CYS A 66 5.39 -1.40 -0.20
N GLN A 67 6.55 -1.64 -0.82
CA GLN A 67 7.60 -2.49 -0.26
C GLN A 67 8.19 -1.90 1.03
N ALA A 68 8.40 -0.58 1.10
CA ALA A 68 8.86 0.11 2.30
C ALA A 68 7.87 -0.06 3.46
N ALA A 69 6.57 0.04 3.18
CA ALA A 69 5.51 -0.17 4.17
C ALA A 69 5.54 -1.59 4.74
N LEU A 70 5.63 -2.62 3.88
CA LEU A 70 5.72 -4.02 4.30
C LEU A 70 7.02 -4.35 5.06
N LEU A 71 8.15 -3.70 4.73
CA LEU A 71 9.40 -3.88 5.49
C LEU A 71 9.29 -3.30 6.91
N VAL A 72 8.57 -2.20 7.09
CA VAL A 72 8.32 -1.57 8.40
C VAL A 72 7.26 -2.34 9.22
N LEU A 73 6.32 -2.99 8.52
CA LEU A 73 5.22 -3.77 9.09
C LEU A 73 5.16 -5.18 8.45
N PRO A 74 6.07 -6.12 8.81
CA PRO A 74 6.20 -7.41 8.12
C PRO A 74 5.00 -8.36 8.25
N CYS A 75 4.17 -8.16 9.27
CA CYS A 75 2.94 -8.94 9.48
C CYS A 75 1.73 -8.38 8.73
N ALA A 76 1.87 -7.23 8.05
CA ALA A 76 0.79 -6.60 7.34
C ALA A 76 0.62 -7.16 5.92
N THR A 77 -0.55 -6.88 5.36
CA THR A 77 -0.96 -7.18 3.98
C THR A 77 -1.45 -5.89 3.35
N LEU A 78 -1.06 -5.58 2.11
CA LEU A 78 -1.58 -4.41 1.38
C LEU A 78 -3.06 -4.62 1.09
N CYS A 79 -3.91 -3.64 1.34
CA CYS A 79 -5.37 -3.78 1.20
C CYS A 79 -6.03 -2.53 0.60
N GLY A 80 -7.35 -2.57 0.43
CA GLY A 80 -8.16 -1.43 -0.04
C GLY A 80 -7.60 -0.79 -1.31
N LEU A 81 -7.54 0.55 -1.34
CA LEU A 81 -7.09 1.29 -2.53
C LEU A 81 -5.67 0.92 -2.97
N THR A 82 -4.77 0.60 -2.02
CA THR A 82 -3.41 0.18 -2.37
C THR A 82 -3.40 -1.18 -3.08
N ALA A 83 -4.15 -2.17 -2.58
CA ALA A 83 -4.27 -3.45 -3.26
C ALA A 83 -4.98 -3.30 -4.61
N ALA A 84 -5.99 -2.44 -4.69
CA ALA A 84 -6.73 -2.19 -5.93
C ALA A 84 -5.81 -1.66 -7.04
N ARG A 85 -4.90 -0.75 -6.70
CA ARG A 85 -3.90 -0.24 -7.66
C ARG A 85 -2.92 -1.32 -8.10
N LEU A 86 -2.49 -2.21 -7.19
CA LEU A 86 -1.60 -3.32 -7.55
C LEU A 86 -2.29 -4.35 -8.45
N HIS A 87 -3.60 -4.56 -8.27
CA HIS A 87 -4.43 -5.38 -9.15
C HIS A 87 -4.88 -4.63 -10.42
N GLU A 88 -4.41 -3.40 -10.61
CA GLU A 88 -4.74 -2.56 -11.76
C GLU A 88 -6.26 -2.38 -11.96
N PHE A 89 -7.01 -2.27 -10.85
CA PHE A 89 -8.45 -2.04 -10.92
C PHE A 89 -8.72 -0.77 -11.75
N PRO A 90 -9.65 -0.83 -12.69
CA PRO A 90 -9.95 0.31 -13.56
C PRO A 90 -10.75 1.38 -12.81
N THR A 91 -10.79 2.59 -13.38
CA THR A 91 -11.56 3.74 -12.86
C THR A 91 -11.18 4.21 -11.45
N LEU A 92 -10.04 3.77 -10.92
CA LEU A 92 -9.51 4.34 -9.68
C LEU A 92 -9.15 5.81 -9.87
N PRO A 93 -9.40 6.67 -8.85
CA PRO A 93 -8.89 8.03 -8.86
C PRO A 93 -7.37 8.06 -9.13
N PRO A 94 -6.83 9.12 -9.77
CA PRO A 94 -5.39 9.25 -9.96
C PRO A 94 -4.64 9.09 -8.63
N CYS A 95 -3.52 8.36 -8.65
CA CYS A 95 -2.66 8.25 -7.47
C CYS A 95 -2.00 9.59 -7.20
N SER A 96 -2.12 10.09 -5.96
CA SER A 96 -1.33 11.22 -5.50
C SER A 96 -0.02 10.76 -4.88
N ASP A 97 0.99 11.64 -4.92
CA ASP A 97 2.31 11.35 -4.32
C ASP A 97 2.24 11.15 -2.80
N ASP A 98 1.25 11.77 -2.15
CA ASP A 98 1.01 11.66 -0.71
C ASP A 98 -0.04 10.60 -0.32
N GLU A 99 -0.56 9.81 -1.28
CA GLU A 99 -1.59 8.80 -1.01
C GLU A 99 -1.08 7.79 0.05
N PRO A 100 -1.73 7.65 1.21
CA PRO A 100 -1.22 6.75 2.24
C PRO A 100 -1.27 5.30 1.76
N ILE A 101 -0.35 4.47 2.25
CA ILE A 101 -0.36 3.03 1.98
C ILE A 101 -1.34 2.33 2.93
N HIS A 102 -2.33 1.64 2.37
CA HIS A 102 -3.35 0.91 3.12
C HIS A 102 -2.84 -0.49 3.47
N LEU A 103 -2.87 -0.80 4.77
CA LEU A 103 -2.37 -2.05 5.33
C LEU A 103 -3.41 -2.70 6.23
N LEU A 104 -3.64 -3.98 6.03
CA LEU A 104 -4.40 -4.85 6.91
C LEU A 104 -3.45 -5.58 7.86
N LEU A 105 -3.74 -5.53 9.16
CA LEU A 105 -3.05 -6.28 10.19
C LEU A 105 -3.96 -7.34 10.83
N PRO A 106 -3.40 -8.47 11.30
CA PRO A 106 -4.16 -9.43 12.08
C PRO A 106 -4.75 -8.82 13.36
N PRO A 107 -5.89 -9.32 13.86
CA PRO A 107 -6.47 -8.87 15.12
C PRO A 107 -5.50 -9.02 16.29
N GLY A 108 -5.58 -8.12 17.27
CA GLY A 108 -4.68 -8.12 18.42
C GLY A 108 -3.28 -7.55 18.15
N SER A 109 -2.97 -7.20 16.90
CA SER A 109 -1.78 -6.40 16.59
C SER A 109 -1.92 -5.01 17.20
N SER A 110 -1.04 -4.63 18.13
CA SER A 110 -0.98 -3.25 18.63
C SER A 110 0.14 -2.47 17.94
N ARG A 111 -0.21 -1.57 17.01
CA ARG A 111 0.75 -0.61 16.44
C ARG A 111 0.15 0.78 16.49
N ARG A 112 0.99 1.75 16.88
CA ARG A 112 0.63 3.17 16.75
C ARG A 112 0.50 3.50 15.26
N ARG A 113 -0.42 4.41 14.93
CA ARG A 113 -0.50 5.00 13.59
C ARG A 113 0.88 5.50 13.19
N ASN A 114 1.30 5.12 12.00
CA ASN A 114 2.57 5.50 11.42
C ASN A 114 2.27 6.50 10.28
N LYS A 115 3.08 7.56 10.15
CA LYS A 115 2.90 8.54 9.06
C LYS A 115 2.95 7.81 7.72
N GLY A 116 2.02 8.15 6.83
CA GLY A 116 1.97 7.63 5.46
C GLY A 116 1.38 6.23 5.31
N VAL A 117 0.79 5.67 6.37
CA VAL A 117 -0.01 4.43 6.29
C VAL A 117 -1.39 4.59 6.92
N VAL A 118 -2.37 3.89 6.36
CA VAL A 118 -3.68 3.64 6.98
C VAL A 118 -3.71 2.19 7.42
N LEU A 119 -3.99 1.96 8.70
CA LEU A 119 -4.00 0.62 9.29
C LEU A 119 -5.43 0.15 9.53
N TRP A 120 -5.75 -1.02 8.99
CA TRP A 120 -6.97 -1.77 9.21
C TRP A 120 -6.64 -3.03 10.03
N TYR A 121 -7.64 -3.55 10.73
CA TYR A 121 -7.48 -4.75 11.56
C TYR A 121 -8.62 -5.71 11.28
N ASP A 122 -8.27 -6.87 10.74
CA ASP A 122 -9.25 -7.92 10.46
C ASP A 122 -8.57 -9.28 10.40
N ALA A 123 -9.33 -10.33 10.69
CA ALA A 123 -8.92 -11.68 10.38
C ALA A 123 -8.93 -11.88 8.86
N MET A 124 -7.97 -12.66 8.36
CA MET A 124 -7.83 -12.94 6.94
C MET A 124 -7.46 -14.40 6.76
N SER A 125 -8.17 -15.09 5.88
CA SER A 125 -7.81 -16.46 5.48
C SER A 125 -6.65 -16.46 4.48
N ALA A 126 -6.05 -17.63 4.23
CA ALA A 126 -4.95 -17.72 3.28
C ALA A 126 -5.40 -17.43 1.83
N GLU A 127 -6.64 -17.76 1.50
CA GLU A 127 -7.27 -17.57 0.19
C GLU A 127 -7.57 -16.09 -0.11
N GLN A 128 -7.73 -15.29 0.94
CA GLN A 128 -7.96 -13.84 0.82
C GLN A 128 -6.66 -13.04 0.63
N GLN A 129 -5.52 -13.73 0.48
CA GLN A 129 -4.20 -13.11 0.37
C GLN A 129 -3.45 -13.66 -0.84
N GLU A 130 -2.84 -12.75 -1.61
CA GLU A 130 -2.10 -13.07 -2.83
C GLU A 130 -0.76 -12.32 -2.89
N GLN A 131 0.08 -12.74 -3.83
CA GLN A 131 1.36 -12.09 -4.13
C GLN A 131 1.23 -11.33 -5.45
N VAL A 132 1.08 -10.00 -5.37
CA VAL A 132 0.92 -9.12 -6.54
C VAL A 132 2.21 -8.34 -6.73
N HIS A 133 2.84 -8.47 -7.91
CA HIS A 133 4.20 -8.01 -8.16
C HIS A 133 5.22 -8.48 -7.10
N GLY A 134 4.99 -9.62 -6.44
CA GLY A 134 5.83 -10.14 -5.34
C GLY A 134 5.64 -9.43 -3.99
N LEU A 135 4.59 -8.62 -3.84
CA LEU A 135 4.17 -8.00 -2.59
C LEU A 135 2.92 -8.68 -2.05
N ARG A 136 2.83 -8.79 -0.72
CA ARG A 136 1.66 -9.38 -0.06
C ARG A 136 0.50 -8.40 -0.09
N ALA A 137 -0.58 -8.77 -0.78
CA ALA A 137 -1.81 -7.98 -0.89
C ALA A 137 -3.05 -8.84 -0.63
N THR A 138 -4.19 -8.22 -0.36
CA THR A 138 -5.49 -8.91 -0.41
C THR A 138 -5.75 -9.43 -1.81
N SER A 139 -6.45 -10.56 -1.94
CA SER A 139 -6.90 -11.05 -3.25
C SER A 139 -7.77 -10.01 -3.97
N ALA A 140 -7.92 -10.12 -5.29
CA ALA A 140 -8.78 -9.19 -6.03
C ALA A 140 -10.22 -9.18 -5.48
N ALA A 141 -10.80 -10.36 -5.21
CA ALA A 141 -12.13 -10.50 -4.62
C ALA A 141 -12.24 -9.81 -3.24
N ARG A 142 -11.28 -10.07 -2.34
CA ARG A 142 -11.26 -9.42 -1.02
C ARG A 142 -11.06 -7.91 -1.11
N THR A 143 -10.21 -7.46 -2.03
CA THR A 143 -9.98 -6.03 -2.28
C THR A 143 -11.27 -5.35 -2.74
N LEU A 144 -12.04 -6.02 -3.61
CA LEU A 144 -13.34 -5.53 -4.04
C LEU A 144 -14.28 -5.40 -2.85
N VAL A 145 -14.43 -6.44 -2.01
CA VAL A 145 -15.22 -6.36 -0.76
C VAL A 145 -14.84 -5.15 0.10
N ASP A 146 -13.54 -4.94 0.33
CA ASP A 146 -13.05 -3.82 1.16
C ASP A 146 -13.45 -2.46 0.57
N LEU A 147 -13.38 -2.31 -0.77
CA LEU A 147 -13.77 -1.08 -1.47
C LEU A 147 -15.28 -0.87 -1.45
N LEU A 148 -16.07 -1.93 -1.64
CA LEU A 148 -17.53 -1.88 -1.59
C LEU A 148 -18.01 -1.44 -0.20
N ALA A 149 -17.37 -1.95 0.86
CA ALA A 149 -17.71 -1.60 2.24
C ALA A 149 -17.33 -0.17 2.64
N SER A 150 -16.43 0.50 1.89
CA SER A 150 -15.92 1.84 2.22
C SER A 150 -16.33 2.94 1.23
N GLY A 151 -16.88 2.58 0.07
CA GLY A 151 -17.29 3.50 -1.00
C GLY A 151 -18.78 3.82 -1.03
N SER A 152 -19.19 4.69 -1.96
CA SER A 152 -20.61 4.87 -2.30
C SER A 152 -21.09 3.73 -3.19
N ARG A 153 -22.40 3.45 -3.16
CA ARG A 153 -23.03 2.39 -3.97
C ARG A 153 -22.75 2.52 -5.47
N ASP A 154 -22.72 3.74 -6.00
CA ASP A 154 -22.41 3.99 -7.42
C ASP A 154 -20.96 3.62 -7.78
N THR A 155 -19.99 4.00 -6.94
CA THR A 155 -18.58 3.63 -7.13
C THR A 155 -18.39 2.12 -7.01
N ALA A 156 -19.12 1.51 -6.08
CA ALA A 156 -19.17 0.08 -5.88
C ALA A 156 -19.68 -0.69 -7.11
N ALA A 157 -20.80 -0.26 -7.69
CA ALA A 157 -21.37 -0.85 -8.90
C ALA A 157 -20.41 -0.73 -10.08
N SER A 158 -19.82 0.44 -10.32
CA SER A 158 -18.84 0.65 -11.40
C SER A 158 -17.59 -0.23 -11.24
N LEU A 159 -17.09 -0.41 -10.02
CA LEU A 159 -15.95 -1.30 -9.76
C LEU A 159 -16.28 -2.77 -10.07
N LEU A 160 -17.50 -3.24 -9.75
CA LEU A 160 -17.94 -4.60 -10.06
C LEU A 160 -18.13 -4.84 -11.55
N ASP A 161 -18.76 -3.90 -12.26
CA ASP A 161 -18.96 -4.01 -13.71
C ASP A 161 -17.61 -4.14 -14.42
N HIS A 162 -16.64 -3.33 -14.02
CA HIS A 162 -15.32 -3.41 -14.61
C HIS A 162 -14.49 -4.62 -14.17
N ALA A 163 -14.65 -5.10 -12.94
CA ALA A 163 -14.01 -6.35 -12.50
C ALA A 163 -14.51 -7.55 -13.34
N ALA A 164 -15.80 -7.53 -13.72
CA ALA A 164 -16.39 -8.50 -14.63
C ALA A 164 -15.85 -8.39 -16.05
N GLU A 165 -15.76 -7.18 -16.60
CA GLU A 165 -15.19 -6.92 -17.93
C GLU A 165 -13.70 -7.32 -18.03
N GLY A 166 -12.94 -7.09 -16.95
CA GLY A 166 -11.50 -7.38 -16.90
C GLY A 166 -11.16 -8.83 -16.52
N GLY A 167 -12.13 -9.65 -16.11
CA GLY A 167 -11.89 -11.01 -15.63
C GLY A 167 -11.01 -11.07 -14.37
N LEU A 168 -11.04 -10.02 -13.55
CA LEU A 168 -10.19 -9.88 -12.36
C LEU A 168 -10.63 -10.79 -11.19
N VAL A 169 -11.88 -11.24 -11.22
CA VAL A 169 -12.53 -12.03 -10.18
C VAL A 169 -13.36 -13.12 -10.88
N ALA A 170 -13.50 -14.29 -10.24
CA ALA A 170 -14.31 -15.37 -10.80
C ALA A 170 -15.78 -14.93 -10.95
N PRO A 171 -16.51 -15.37 -12.01
CA PRO A 171 -17.90 -14.99 -12.21
C PRO A 171 -18.80 -15.30 -11.01
N GLU A 172 -18.60 -16.44 -10.35
CA GLU A 172 -19.39 -16.83 -9.18
C GLU A 172 -19.19 -15.86 -8.01
N GLU A 173 -17.95 -15.42 -7.75
CA GLU A 173 -17.63 -14.44 -6.71
C GLU A 173 -18.21 -13.06 -7.05
N LEU A 174 -18.25 -12.67 -8.33
CA LEU A 174 -18.87 -11.41 -8.76
C LEU A 174 -20.38 -11.38 -8.52
N ASP A 175 -21.07 -12.50 -8.77
CA ASP A 175 -22.51 -12.62 -8.51
C ASP A 175 -22.83 -12.54 -7.01
N GLU A 176 -22.01 -13.18 -6.16
CA GLU A 176 -22.12 -13.06 -4.70
C GLU A 176 -21.93 -11.60 -4.24
N LEU A 177 -20.93 -10.89 -4.79
CA LEU A 177 -20.65 -9.50 -4.44
C LEU A 177 -21.76 -8.53 -4.90
N ARG A 178 -22.34 -8.76 -6.09
CA ARG A 178 -23.52 -8.01 -6.56
C ARG A 178 -24.72 -8.22 -5.64
N GLY A 179 -24.98 -9.47 -5.27
CA GLY A 179 -26.03 -9.81 -4.30
C GLY A 179 -25.82 -9.12 -2.95
N ALA A 180 -24.58 -9.06 -2.46
CA ALA A 180 -24.24 -8.36 -1.23
C ALA A 180 -24.53 -6.85 -1.32
N LEU A 181 -24.15 -6.18 -2.41
CA LEU A 181 -24.44 -4.75 -2.63
C LEU A 181 -25.93 -4.42 -2.66
N ASP A 182 -26.75 -5.29 -3.23
CA ASP A 182 -28.19 -5.08 -3.29
C ASP A 182 -28.86 -5.19 -1.92
N THR A 183 -28.21 -5.88 -0.98
CA THR A 183 -28.68 -6.02 0.41
C THR A 183 -28.10 -4.98 1.36
N GLN A 184 -27.11 -4.17 0.95
CA GLN A 184 -26.57 -3.13 1.81
C GLN A 184 -27.52 -1.91 1.88
N PRO A 185 -27.88 -1.43 3.08
CA PRO A 185 -28.52 -0.12 3.22
C PRO A 185 -27.56 0.97 2.70
N GLU A 186 -28.08 2.02 2.07
CA GLU A 186 -27.29 3.17 1.62
C GLU A 186 -26.36 3.64 2.74
N ALA A 187 -25.06 3.40 2.58
CA ALA A 187 -24.08 3.83 3.56
C ALA A 187 -24.05 5.37 3.54
N THR A 188 -24.50 5.99 4.63
CA THR A 188 -24.32 7.43 4.83
C THR A 188 -22.83 7.73 4.77
N ARG A 189 -22.44 8.48 3.75
CA ARG A 189 -21.08 8.97 3.50
C ARG A 189 -20.49 9.51 4.82
N PRO A 190 -19.38 8.96 5.34
CA PRO A 190 -18.68 9.65 6.42
C PRO A 190 -18.17 10.98 5.86
N ASP A 191 -18.55 12.07 6.52
CA ASP A 191 -18.08 13.42 6.18
C ASP A 191 -16.55 13.41 6.15
N PRO A 192 -15.89 13.92 5.10
CA PRO A 192 -14.44 14.07 5.11
C PRO A 192 -14.07 14.99 6.28
N VAL A 193 -13.30 14.46 7.23
CA VAL A 193 -12.75 15.23 8.33
C VAL A 193 -11.98 16.40 7.74
N ARG A 194 -12.50 17.62 7.94
CA ARG A 194 -11.80 18.85 7.59
C ARG A 194 -10.45 18.85 8.31
N PRO A 195 -9.33 19.19 7.64
CA PRO A 195 -8.08 19.39 8.33
C PRO A 195 -8.27 20.53 9.34
N ASP A 196 -7.94 20.26 10.61
CA ASP A 196 -7.87 21.30 11.64
C ASP A 196 -6.87 22.37 11.17
N THR A 197 -7.37 23.60 11.12
CA THR A 197 -6.68 24.84 10.72
C THR A 197 -5.38 25.08 11.47
#